data_AF-A0A8K1FG40-F1
#
_entry.id   AF-A0A8K1FG40-F1
#
_cell.length_a   1.000
_cell.length_b   1.000
_cell.length_c   1.000
_cell.angle_alpha   90.00
_cell.angle_beta   90.00
_cell.angle_gamma   90.00
#
_symmetry.space_group_name_H-M   'P 1'
#
loop_
_entity.id
_entity.type
_entity.pdbx_description
1 polymer ?
#
loop_
_entity_poly.entity_id
_entity_poly.type
_entity_poly.pdbx_seq_one_letter_code
_entity_poly.pdbx_strand_id
1 'polypeptide(L)'
;MAETVVLQLQQLAHDGRTVIATIHQPSSEIFALFDKLYLLTDGSTAFHGKASDSVENFASLGHQCPSFMNPSDYFMRQLVVMDKATDQAGVERTERLKLQWKKREHVVSAGGNSRSQSPSAISNEEAAAYETSRLGVFDQMLVLTRRNFVRIVRDPIAFQANAFTSLFVALIVGLICLQLDLNQKGIQNFAGAFFFIVVNQTFSAANSAFLTMPLEIPIVEREYNAGLYRLFAWYFVKNMSELPTQVLMPVIFFVPTYFLVGIGGGFDVFIAMQAIIILINSCSVGLGYVVSGISRRVEIAPIIGVMIILPFMLFGGLLINSEDTPDYFVWIQYISPIKY
;
A
#
# COMPACT_ATOMS: atom_id res chain seq x y z
N MET A 1 26.38 -9.84 -0.82
CA MET A 1 25.07 -9.29 -1.28
C MET A 1 25.10 -7.76 -1.33
N ALA A 2 25.46 -7.05 -0.24
CA ALA A 2 25.58 -5.58 -0.27
C ALA A 2 26.69 -5.06 -1.20
N GLU A 3 27.88 -5.67 -1.14
CA GLU A 3 29.01 -5.34 -2.02
C GLU A 3 28.64 -5.48 -3.51
N THR A 4 27.98 -6.57 -3.88
CA THR A 4 27.50 -6.81 -5.25
C THR A 4 26.57 -5.69 -5.73
N VAL A 5 25.69 -5.18 -4.87
CA VAL A 5 24.80 -4.06 -5.21
C VAL A 5 25.62 -2.78 -5.45
N VAL A 6 26.60 -2.49 -4.60
CA VAL A 6 27.45 -1.30 -4.75
C VAL A 6 28.29 -1.38 -6.03
N LEU A 7 28.84 -2.55 -6.36
CA LEU A 7 29.56 -2.76 -7.62
C LEU A 7 28.65 -2.53 -8.84
N GLN A 8 27.40 -2.97 -8.80
CA GLN A 8 26.43 -2.67 -9.86
C GLN A 8 26.10 -1.17 -9.95
N LEU A 9 25.97 -0.49 -8.81
CA LEU A 9 25.80 0.98 -8.78
C LEU A 9 27.02 1.71 -9.36
N GLN A 10 28.23 1.22 -9.09
CA GLN A 10 29.46 1.75 -9.66
C GLN A 10 29.53 1.52 -11.17
N GLN A 11 29.12 0.34 -11.65
CA GLN A 11 29.01 0.07 -13.09
C GLN A 11 28.03 1.02 -13.77
N LEU A 12 26.86 1.27 -13.17
CA LEU A 12 25.91 2.27 -13.68
C LEU A 12 26.52 3.68 -13.74
N ALA A 13 27.37 4.02 -12.77
CA ALA A 13 28.08 5.30 -12.76
C ALA A 13 29.12 5.37 -13.90
N HIS A 14 29.86 4.30 -14.13
CA HIS A 14 30.80 4.18 -15.26
C HIS A 14 30.12 4.22 -16.63
N ASP A 15 28.87 3.77 -16.73
CA ASP A 15 28.03 3.90 -17.93
C ASP A 15 27.54 5.35 -18.17
N GLY A 16 27.99 6.31 -17.36
CA GLY A 16 27.68 7.75 -17.52
C GLY A 16 26.47 8.23 -16.72
N ARG A 17 25.94 7.43 -15.78
CA ARG A 17 24.80 7.84 -14.93
C ARG A 17 25.28 8.49 -13.64
N THR A 18 24.54 9.46 -13.13
CA THR A 18 24.80 9.99 -11.78
C THR A 18 24.08 9.11 -10.75
N VAL A 19 24.84 8.50 -9.85
CA VAL A 19 24.29 7.67 -8.76
C VAL A 19 24.46 8.39 -7.43
N ILE A 20 23.35 8.60 -6.73
CA ILE A 20 23.32 9.15 -5.38
C ILE A 20 22.67 8.11 -4.48
N ALA A 21 23.37 7.69 -3.43
CA ALA A 21 22.89 6.68 -2.49
C ALA A 21 23.14 7.12 -1.05
N THR A 22 22.18 6.82 -0.17
CA THR A 22 22.34 6.95 1.28
C THR A 22 22.64 5.57 1.86
N ILE A 23 23.84 5.38 2.41
CA ILE A 23 24.29 4.09 2.91
C ILE A 23 24.51 4.20 4.42
N HIS A 24 23.82 3.35 5.18
CA HIS A 24 24.01 3.24 6.61
C HIS A 24 25.15 2.26 6.90
N GLN A 25 26.22 2.73 7.56
CA GLN A 25 27.34 1.91 8.04
C GLN A 25 27.94 0.97 6.97
N PRO A 26 28.55 1.51 5.89
CA PRO A 26 29.23 0.67 4.91
C PRO A 26 30.43 -0.05 5.54
N SER A 27 30.78 -1.23 5.03
CA SER A 27 32.07 -1.86 5.34
C SER A 27 33.23 -1.03 4.77
N SER A 28 34.44 -1.23 5.28
CA SER A 28 35.64 -0.55 4.78
C SER A 28 35.88 -0.80 3.28
N GLU A 29 35.57 -2.00 2.80
CA GLU A 29 35.66 -2.38 1.38
C GLU A 29 34.68 -1.58 0.53
N ILE A 30 33.43 -1.45 0.98
CA ILE A 30 32.40 -0.65 0.29
C ILE A 30 32.76 0.83 0.32
N PHE A 31 33.30 1.33 1.44
CA PHE A 31 33.72 2.73 1.57
C PHE A 31 34.79 3.11 0.54
N ALA A 32 35.70 2.19 0.21
CA ALA A 32 36.74 2.39 -0.78
C ALA A 32 36.20 2.52 -2.23
N LEU A 33 34.95 2.10 -2.48
CA LEU A 33 34.32 2.18 -3.81
C LEU A 33 33.68 3.54 -4.10
N PHE A 34 33.58 4.44 -3.11
CA PHE A 34 32.89 5.72 -3.27
C PHE A 34 33.78 6.78 -3.93
N ASP A 35 33.30 7.41 -5.01
CA ASP A 35 33.99 8.53 -5.64
C ASP A 35 33.90 9.81 -4.79
N LYS A 36 32.70 10.09 -4.26
CA LYS A 36 32.40 11.27 -3.44
C LYS A 36 31.62 10.87 -2.18
N LEU A 37 31.92 11.55 -1.09
CA LEU A 37 31.28 11.38 0.20
C LEU A 37 30.58 12.68 0.60
N TYR A 38 29.32 12.55 1.03
CA TYR A 38 28.51 13.63 1.56
C TYR A 38 28.03 13.26 2.97
N LEU A 39 28.57 13.93 3.99
CA LEU A 39 28.26 13.67 5.39
C LEU A 39 27.36 14.77 5.95
N LEU A 40 26.24 14.35 6.53
CA LEU A 40 25.23 15.22 7.13
C LEU A 40 25.12 14.97 8.63
N THR A 41 24.90 16.04 9.38
CA THR A 41 24.58 16.00 10.81
C THR A 41 23.56 17.09 11.15
N ASP A 42 22.45 16.73 11.79
CA ASP A 42 21.31 17.62 12.07
C ASP A 42 20.85 18.44 10.84
N GLY A 43 20.77 17.81 9.67
CA GLY A 43 20.38 18.48 8.42
C GLY A 43 21.42 19.47 7.86
N SER A 44 22.59 19.59 8.48
CA SER A 44 23.70 20.44 8.03
C SER A 44 24.86 19.62 7.48
N THR A 45 25.57 20.15 6.50
CA THR A 45 26.75 19.49 5.90
C THR A 45 27.95 19.56 6.83
N ALA A 46 28.53 18.40 7.11
CA ALA A 46 29.79 18.28 7.85
C ALA A 46 30.99 18.06 6.91
N PHE A 47 30.78 17.37 5.78
CA PHE A 47 31.81 17.14 4.77
C PHE A 47 31.19 16.88 3.40
N HIS A 48 31.80 17.42 2.35
CA HIS A 48 31.47 17.14 0.96
C HIS A 48 32.75 17.15 0.11
N GLY A 49 33.12 16.01 -0.46
CA GLY A 49 34.34 15.90 -1.25
C GLY A 49 34.59 14.49 -1.75
N LYS A 50 35.82 14.19 -2.19
CA LYS A 50 36.23 12.82 -2.51
C LYS A 50 36.26 11.97 -1.24
N ALA A 51 35.88 10.70 -1.36
CA ALA A 51 35.91 9.80 -0.21
C ALA A 51 37.34 9.53 0.28
N SER A 52 38.33 9.48 -0.63
CA SER A 52 39.75 9.36 -0.30
C SER A 52 40.25 10.46 0.63
N ASP A 53 39.76 11.68 0.44
CA ASP A 53 40.27 12.88 1.12
C ASP A 53 39.61 13.08 2.49
N SER A 54 38.57 12.28 2.81
CA SER A 54 37.78 12.49 4.02
C SER A 54 38.59 12.23 5.30
N VAL A 55 39.43 11.19 5.32
CA VAL A 55 40.24 10.85 6.50
C VAL A 55 41.23 11.96 6.82
N GLU A 56 41.93 12.48 5.81
CA GLU A 56 42.86 13.60 5.94
C GLU A 56 42.15 14.89 6.38
N ASN A 57 40.94 15.12 5.85
CA ASN A 57 40.15 16.28 6.23
C ASN A 57 39.80 16.26 7.72
N PHE A 58 39.26 15.15 8.23
CA PHE A 58 38.94 15.01 9.66
C PHE A 58 40.21 15.06 10.53
N ALA A 59 41.33 14.49 10.07
CA ALA A 59 42.61 14.61 10.76
C ALA A 59 43.07 16.07 10.90
N SER A 60 42.89 16.89 9.85
CA SER A 60 43.20 18.34 9.90
C SER A 60 42.36 19.13 10.91
N LEU A 61 41.21 18.59 11.31
CA LEU A 61 40.31 19.18 12.31
C LEU A 61 40.57 18.65 13.73
N GLY A 62 41.61 17.83 13.91
CA GLY A 62 41.97 17.20 15.20
C GLY A 62 41.28 15.86 15.44
N HIS A 63 40.59 15.30 14.44
CA HIS A 63 39.89 14.03 14.53
C HIS A 63 40.60 12.96 13.67
N GLN A 64 41.71 12.44 14.18
CA GLN A 64 42.46 11.40 13.47
C GLN A 64 41.77 10.04 13.60
N CYS A 65 41.50 9.40 12.45
CA CYS A 65 40.93 8.05 12.41
C CYS A 65 41.97 7.01 12.86
N PRO A 66 41.65 6.10 13.81
CA PRO A 66 42.55 5.02 14.19
C PRO A 66 42.85 4.06 13.02
N SER A 67 44.07 3.50 12.96
CA SER A 67 44.53 2.67 11.84
C SER A 67 43.75 1.37 11.61
N PHE A 68 43.13 0.82 12.64
CA PHE A 68 42.35 -0.44 12.58
C PHE A 68 40.85 -0.20 12.73
N MET A 69 40.37 1.01 12.43
CA MET A 69 38.97 1.37 12.48
C MET A 69 38.48 1.73 11.08
N ASN A 70 37.26 1.29 10.75
CA ASN A 70 36.59 1.68 9.53
C ASN A 70 36.32 3.20 9.54
N PRO A 71 36.77 3.96 8.52
CA PRO A 71 36.53 5.39 8.43
C PRO A 71 35.05 5.78 8.55
N SER A 72 34.13 5.02 7.95
CA SER A 72 32.71 5.33 8.04
C SER A 72 32.18 5.23 9.47
N ASP A 73 32.59 4.21 10.22
CA ASP A 73 32.19 4.03 11.61
C ASP A 73 32.77 5.14 12.49
N TYR A 74 34.01 5.54 12.21
CA TYR A 74 34.64 6.67 12.89
C TYR A 74 33.89 7.98 12.62
N PHE A 75 33.58 8.30 11.37
CA PHE A 75 32.84 9.51 11.01
C PHE A 75 31.45 9.54 11.67
N MET A 76 30.72 8.41 11.68
CA MET A 76 29.43 8.34 12.35
C MET A 76 29.56 8.60 13.87
N ARG A 77 30.59 8.07 14.54
CA ARG A 77 30.85 8.37 15.96
C ARG A 77 31.18 9.85 16.23
N GLN A 78 31.78 10.54 15.26
CA GLN A 78 32.07 11.97 15.38
C GLN A 78 30.84 12.85 15.10
N LEU A 79 29.93 12.39 14.23
CA LEU A 79 28.80 13.17 13.75
C LEU A 79 27.50 12.94 14.51
N VAL A 80 27.36 11.78 15.17
CA VAL A 80 26.17 11.43 15.95
C VAL A 80 26.34 11.87 17.40
N VAL A 81 25.33 12.54 17.93
CA VAL A 81 25.17 12.86 19.36
C VAL A 81 23.95 12.10 19.85
N MET A 82 24.15 11.17 20.78
CA MET A 82 23.10 10.24 21.23
C MET A 82 22.02 10.93 22.07
N ASP A 83 22.43 11.83 22.98
CA ASP A 83 21.52 12.63 23.77
C ASP A 83 22.08 14.05 23.92
N LYS A 84 21.40 15.02 23.28
CA LYS A 84 21.82 16.43 23.31
C LYS A 84 21.67 17.07 24.70
N ALA A 85 20.86 16.49 25.59
CA ALA A 85 20.63 17.02 26.93
C ALA A 85 21.72 16.61 27.93
N THR A 86 22.34 15.44 27.75
CA THR A 86 23.44 14.95 28.60
C THR A 86 24.83 15.10 27.97
N ASP A 87 24.94 15.11 26.64
CA ASP A 87 26.22 15.20 25.93
C ASP A 87 26.47 16.58 25.32
N GLN A 88 26.71 17.56 26.19
CA GLN A 88 27.01 18.93 25.79
C GLN A 88 28.32 19.03 24.98
N ALA A 89 29.29 18.16 25.27
CA ALA A 89 30.54 18.06 24.51
C ALA A 89 30.32 17.55 23.08
N GLY A 90 29.42 16.58 22.89
CA GLY A 90 29.01 16.08 21.58
C GLY A 90 28.37 17.18 20.72
N VAL A 91 27.48 17.99 21.31
CA VAL A 91 26.84 19.12 20.61
C VAL A 91 27.88 20.15 20.16
N GLU A 92 28.79 20.56 21.04
CA GLU A 92 29.85 21.53 20.71
C GLU A 92 30.79 21.04 19.61
N ARG A 93 31.13 19.74 19.62
CA ARG A 93 31.93 19.10 18.56
C ARG A 93 31.22 19.18 17.21
N THR A 94 29.94 18.80 17.16
CA THR A 94 29.19 18.78 15.91
C THR A 94 28.98 20.19 15.36
N GLU A 95 28.70 21.17 16.22
CA GLU A 95 28.60 22.59 15.82
C GLU A 95 29.94 23.13 15.29
N ARG A 96 31.07 22.76 15.92
CA ARG A 96 32.40 23.13 15.43
C ARG A 96 32.65 22.59 14.02
N LEU A 97 32.31 21.33 13.77
CA LEU A 97 32.45 20.69 12.45
C LEU A 97 31.59 21.42 11.39
N LYS A 98 30.32 21.72 11.71
CA LYS A 98 29.43 22.50 10.81
C LYS A 98 30.01 23.88 10.49
N LEU A 99 30.48 24.61 11.50
CA LEU A 99 31.05 25.95 11.33
C LEU A 99 32.34 25.95 10.52
N GLN A 100 33.23 24.99 10.77
CA GLN A 100 34.48 24.85 10.04
C GLN A 100 34.23 24.48 8.57
N TRP A 101 33.25 23.60 8.32
CA TRP A 101 32.83 23.27 6.95
C TRP A 101 32.28 24.50 6.23
N LYS A 102 31.34 25.23 6.85
CA LYS A 102 30.76 26.46 6.27
C LYS A 102 31.81 27.51 5.92
N LYS A 103 32.83 27.69 6.77
CA LYS A 103 33.98 28.58 6.48
C LYS A 103 34.77 28.11 5.25
N ARG A 104 35.05 26.81 5.15
CA ARG A 104 35.76 26.23 4.00
C ARG A 104 34.95 26.31 2.72
N GLU A 105 33.64 26.08 2.78
CA GLU A 105 32.73 26.20 1.64
C GLU A 105 32.71 27.63 1.08
N HIS A 106 32.67 28.64 1.95
CA HIS A 106 32.80 30.03 1.52
C HIS A 106 34.17 30.35 0.90
N VAL A 107 35.27 29.78 1.41
CA VAL A 107 36.63 29.99 0.85
C VAL A 107 36.81 29.27 -0.50
N VAL A 108 36.29 28.06 -0.64
CA VAL A 108 36.31 27.32 -1.93
C VAL A 108 35.41 28.01 -2.96
N SER A 109 34.31 28.61 -2.53
CA SER A 109 33.42 29.40 -3.39
C SER A 109 33.98 30.80 -3.72
N ALA A 110 34.87 31.36 -2.89
CA ALA A 110 35.43 32.71 -3.06
C ALA A 110 36.85 32.74 -3.69
N GLY A 111 37.64 31.68 -3.52
CA GLY A 111 39.02 31.57 -4.02
C GLY A 111 39.19 30.70 -5.26
N GLY A 112 38.13 30.01 -5.69
CA GLY A 112 38.13 29.27 -6.95
C GLY A 112 37.80 30.22 -8.12
N ASN A 113 38.75 30.39 -9.04
CA ASN A 113 38.43 30.70 -10.44
C ASN A 113 37.12 30.00 -10.82
N SER A 114 36.17 30.76 -11.36
CA SER A 114 34.87 30.30 -11.83
C SER A 114 35.00 29.19 -12.88
N ARG A 115 35.28 27.98 -12.40
CA ARG A 115 34.81 26.70 -12.93
C ARG A 115 33.73 26.13 -12.01
N SER A 116 33.12 26.97 -11.18
CA SER A 116 31.70 27.19 -11.43
C SER A 116 31.56 27.53 -12.92
N GLN A 117 31.47 26.46 -13.73
CA GLN A 117 30.33 26.41 -14.61
C GLN A 117 29.21 27.05 -13.79
N SER A 118 28.67 28.14 -14.30
CA SER A 118 27.27 28.45 -14.11
C SER A 118 26.49 27.11 -14.16
N PRO A 119 25.19 27.04 -13.88
CA PRO A 119 24.43 26.15 -14.75
C PRO A 119 24.68 26.67 -16.18
N SER A 120 25.81 26.31 -16.82
CA SER A 120 26.04 26.37 -18.25
C SER A 120 24.84 25.62 -18.71
N ALA A 121 23.87 26.41 -19.20
CA ALA A 121 22.52 25.97 -19.51
C ALA A 121 22.65 24.53 -19.91
N ILE A 122 22.17 23.60 -19.05
CA ILE A 122 22.09 22.20 -19.40
C ILE A 122 21.55 22.28 -20.81
N SER A 123 22.35 21.85 -21.79
CA SER A 123 21.99 22.07 -23.18
C SER A 123 20.54 21.61 -23.24
N ASN A 124 19.62 22.47 -23.70
CA ASN A 124 18.19 22.13 -23.60
C ASN A 124 17.93 20.76 -24.26
N GLU A 125 18.85 20.29 -25.11
CA GLU A 125 19.00 18.92 -25.64
C GLU A 125 19.28 17.82 -24.59
N GLU A 126 20.23 17.97 -23.65
CA GLU A 126 20.50 16.97 -22.58
C GLU A 126 19.42 16.97 -21.49
N ALA A 127 18.80 18.12 -21.19
CA ALA A 127 17.63 18.19 -20.31
C ALA A 127 16.37 17.62 -20.99
N ALA A 128 16.23 17.81 -22.32
CA ALA A 128 15.15 17.23 -23.11
C ALA A 128 15.31 15.72 -23.32
N ALA A 129 16.52 15.16 -23.21
CA ALA A 129 16.75 13.72 -23.30
C ALA A 129 16.09 12.94 -22.15
N TYR A 130 15.76 13.60 -21.04
CA TYR A 130 14.86 13.03 -20.03
C TYR A 130 13.40 13.31 -20.42
N GLU A 131 12.99 12.83 -21.60
CA GLU A 131 11.58 12.75 -21.94
C GLU A 131 10.91 11.86 -20.87
N THR A 132 10.14 12.47 -20.00
CA THR A 132 9.21 11.75 -19.13
C THR A 132 8.06 11.23 -19.98
N SER A 133 8.37 10.30 -20.88
CA SER A 133 7.42 9.53 -21.68
C SER A 133 6.60 8.65 -20.74
N ARG A 134 5.65 9.26 -20.04
CA ARG A 134 4.59 8.53 -19.36
C ARG A 134 3.74 7.90 -20.45
N LEU A 135 3.54 6.59 -20.35
CA LEU A 135 2.56 5.86 -21.15
C LEU A 135 1.20 6.56 -21.12
N GLY A 136 0.43 6.44 -22.20
CA GLY A 136 -0.95 6.91 -22.22
C GLY A 136 -1.78 6.25 -21.11
N VAL A 137 -2.84 6.91 -20.64
CA VAL A 137 -3.69 6.36 -19.57
C VAL A 137 -4.28 4.99 -19.96
N PHE A 138 -4.60 4.80 -21.24
CA PHE A 138 -5.09 3.53 -21.75
C PHE A 138 -4.03 2.42 -21.69
N ASP A 139 -2.79 2.72 -22.09
CA ASP A 139 -1.69 1.75 -22.03
C ASP A 139 -1.34 1.39 -20.58
N GLN A 140 -1.35 2.38 -19.68
CA GLN A 140 -1.24 2.15 -18.23
C GLN A 140 -2.33 1.18 -17.76
N MET A 141 -3.58 1.42 -18.16
CA MET A 141 -4.69 0.55 -17.78
C MET A 141 -4.53 -0.87 -18.32
N LEU A 142 -4.12 -1.04 -19.58
CA LEU A 142 -3.90 -2.36 -20.19
C LEU A 142 -2.81 -3.16 -19.46
N VAL A 143 -1.68 -2.52 -19.16
CA VAL A 143 -0.57 -3.16 -18.43
C VAL A 143 -1.01 -3.57 -17.02
N LEU A 144 -1.70 -2.68 -16.32
CA LEU A 144 -2.21 -2.95 -14.98
C LEU A 144 -3.26 -4.08 -14.98
N THR A 145 -4.15 -4.11 -15.98
CA THR A 145 -5.17 -5.17 -16.10
C THR A 145 -4.50 -6.51 -16.34
N ARG A 146 -3.53 -6.57 -17.25
CA ARG A 146 -2.76 -7.79 -17.50
C ARG A 146 -2.04 -8.27 -16.23
N ARG A 147 -1.40 -7.35 -15.50
CA ARG A 147 -0.72 -7.66 -14.23
C ARG A 147 -1.70 -8.23 -13.21
N ASN A 148 -2.83 -7.57 -13.00
CA ASN A 148 -3.83 -7.99 -12.02
C ASN A 148 -4.46 -9.33 -12.40
N PHE A 149 -4.77 -9.55 -13.67
CA PHE A 149 -5.31 -10.82 -14.15
C PHE A 149 -4.31 -11.97 -13.95
N VAL A 150 -3.03 -11.76 -14.28
CA VAL A 150 -1.97 -12.75 -14.02
C VAL A 150 -1.85 -13.06 -12.53
N ARG A 151 -1.97 -12.05 -11.67
CA ARG A 151 -1.95 -12.26 -10.20
C ARG A 151 -3.13 -13.12 -9.75
N ILE A 152 -4.34 -12.85 -10.22
CA ILE A 152 -5.54 -13.63 -9.88
C ILE A 152 -5.37 -15.10 -10.32
N VAL A 153 -4.94 -15.32 -11.56
CA VAL A 153 -4.76 -16.68 -12.11
C VAL A 153 -3.64 -17.45 -11.41
N ARG A 154 -2.60 -16.75 -10.93
CA ARG A 154 -1.44 -17.37 -10.25
C ARG A 154 -1.61 -17.54 -8.74
N ASP A 155 -2.75 -17.14 -8.17
CA ASP A 155 -3.09 -17.40 -6.77
C ASP A 155 -4.28 -18.38 -6.66
N PRO A 156 -4.08 -19.66 -7.05
CA PRO A 156 -5.15 -20.65 -7.01
C PRO A 156 -5.55 -21.00 -5.57
N ILE A 157 -4.65 -20.82 -4.59
CA ILE A 157 -4.90 -21.19 -3.19
C ILE A 157 -5.97 -20.27 -2.61
N ALA A 158 -5.82 -18.95 -2.77
CA ALA A 158 -6.82 -18.00 -2.29
C ALA A 158 -8.19 -18.24 -2.96
N PHE A 159 -8.19 -18.47 -4.27
CA PHE A 159 -9.41 -18.77 -5.02
C PHE A 159 -10.10 -20.04 -4.51
N GLN A 160 -9.34 -21.15 -4.37
CA GLN A 160 -9.86 -22.44 -3.91
C GLN A 160 -10.38 -22.36 -2.47
N ALA A 161 -9.65 -21.68 -1.58
CA ALA A 161 -10.06 -21.52 -0.19
C ALA A 161 -11.38 -20.73 -0.07
N ASN A 162 -11.52 -19.65 -0.85
CA ASN A 162 -12.74 -18.86 -0.90
C ASN A 162 -13.91 -19.67 -1.47
N ALA A 163 -13.72 -20.36 -2.59
CA ALA A 163 -14.76 -21.18 -3.21
C ALA A 163 -15.22 -22.32 -2.29
N PHE A 164 -14.28 -23.00 -1.62
CA PHE A 164 -14.59 -24.05 -0.65
C PHE A 164 -15.38 -23.51 0.53
N THR A 165 -14.93 -22.40 1.13
CA THR A 165 -15.62 -21.78 2.27
C THR A 165 -17.03 -21.33 1.88
N SER A 166 -17.19 -20.70 0.72
CA SER A 166 -18.51 -20.29 0.20
C SER A 166 -19.43 -21.49 -0.03
N LEU A 167 -18.94 -22.56 -0.66
CA LEU A 167 -19.74 -23.77 -0.89
C LEU A 167 -20.10 -24.46 0.43
N PHE A 168 -19.18 -24.53 1.38
CA PHE A 168 -19.40 -25.12 2.70
C PHE A 168 -20.52 -24.39 3.45
N VAL A 169 -20.46 -23.05 3.50
CA VAL A 169 -21.52 -22.24 4.14
C VAL A 169 -22.84 -22.36 3.37
N ALA A 170 -22.81 -22.34 2.03
CA ALA A 170 -24.00 -22.51 1.20
C ALA A 170 -24.75 -23.83 1.48
N LEU A 171 -24.00 -24.93 1.64
CA LEU A 171 -24.54 -26.24 1.97
C LEU A 171 -25.12 -26.27 3.39
N ILE A 172 -24.41 -25.74 4.39
CA ILE A 172 -24.93 -25.69 5.77
C ILE A 172 -26.24 -24.93 5.83
N VAL A 173 -26.29 -23.73 5.25
CA VAL A 173 -27.49 -22.88 5.26
C VAL A 173 -28.61 -23.55 4.48
N GLY A 174 -28.32 -24.07 3.29
CA GLY A 174 -29.29 -24.75 2.46
C GLY A 174 -29.88 -25.99 3.14
N LEU A 175 -29.08 -26.75 3.90
CA LEU A 175 -29.53 -27.93 4.64
C LEU A 175 -30.32 -27.57 5.91
N ILE A 176 -29.93 -26.51 6.63
CA ILE A 176 -30.71 -26.01 7.78
C ILE A 176 -32.09 -25.53 7.32
N CYS A 177 -32.13 -24.86 6.17
CA CYS A 177 -33.32 -24.30 5.56
C CYS A 177 -33.90 -25.21 4.47
N LEU A 178 -33.73 -26.54 4.56
CA LEU A 178 -34.09 -27.45 3.48
C LEU A 178 -35.60 -27.37 3.18
N GLN A 179 -35.94 -27.01 1.93
CA GLN A 179 -37.30 -26.96 1.38
C GLN A 179 -38.35 -26.41 2.36
N LEU A 180 -38.30 -25.10 2.60
CA LEU A 180 -39.24 -24.47 3.53
C LEU A 180 -40.70 -24.61 3.09
N ASP A 181 -41.55 -24.98 4.05
CA ASP A 181 -43.00 -24.98 3.87
C ASP A 181 -43.57 -23.56 3.76
N LEU A 182 -44.58 -23.36 2.92
CA LEU A 182 -45.32 -22.10 2.76
C LEU A 182 -46.38 -21.90 3.87
N ASN A 183 -45.96 -22.00 5.13
CA ASN A 183 -46.81 -21.79 6.32
C ASN A 183 -46.42 -20.49 7.06
N GLN A 184 -47.21 -20.08 8.07
CA GLN A 184 -46.90 -18.86 8.85
C GLN A 184 -45.52 -18.93 9.55
N LYS A 185 -45.10 -20.11 10.01
CA LYS A 185 -43.72 -20.36 10.48
C LYS A 185 -42.70 -20.32 9.34
N GLY A 186 -43.11 -20.75 8.16
CA GLY A 186 -42.33 -20.69 6.92
C GLY A 186 -41.94 -19.26 6.53
N ILE A 187 -42.87 -18.31 6.64
CA ILE A 187 -42.59 -16.89 6.35
C ILE A 187 -41.44 -16.37 7.22
N GLN A 188 -41.46 -16.66 8.53
CA GLN A 188 -40.39 -16.25 9.44
C GLN A 188 -39.06 -16.93 9.10
N ASN A 189 -39.09 -18.23 8.77
CA ASN A 189 -37.90 -18.98 8.39
C ASN A 189 -37.32 -18.48 7.04
N PHE A 190 -38.16 -18.11 6.07
CA PHE A 190 -37.73 -17.49 4.80
C PHE A 190 -37.09 -16.12 5.04
N ALA A 191 -37.72 -15.28 5.87
CA ALA A 191 -37.18 -13.98 6.22
C ALA A 191 -35.80 -14.10 6.91
N GLY A 192 -35.65 -15.05 7.83
CA GLY A 192 -34.38 -15.38 8.45
C GLY A 192 -33.33 -15.88 7.47
N ALA A 193 -33.71 -16.75 6.53
CA ALA A 193 -32.82 -17.28 5.50
C ALA A 193 -32.31 -16.18 4.56
N PHE A 194 -33.18 -15.31 4.05
CA PHE A 194 -32.79 -14.19 3.18
C PHE A 194 -31.88 -13.20 3.89
N PHE A 195 -32.22 -12.85 5.15
CA PHE A 195 -31.38 -11.98 5.95
C PHE A 195 -29.99 -12.59 6.18
N PHE A 196 -29.90 -13.88 6.51
CA PHE A 196 -28.62 -14.57 6.65
C PHE A 196 -27.82 -14.55 5.34
N ILE A 197 -28.44 -14.86 4.20
CA ILE A 197 -27.79 -14.86 2.88
C ILE A 197 -27.17 -13.49 2.58
N VAL A 198 -27.93 -12.41 2.77
CA VAL A 198 -27.47 -11.03 2.52
C VAL A 198 -26.35 -10.62 3.48
N VAL A 199 -26.51 -10.89 4.78
CA VAL A 199 -25.49 -10.56 5.80
C VAL A 199 -24.20 -11.35 5.56
N ASN A 200 -24.32 -12.66 5.30
CA ASN A 200 -23.17 -13.51 5.03
C ASN A 200 -22.42 -13.07 3.77
N GLN A 201 -23.15 -12.74 2.69
CA GLN A 201 -22.54 -12.22 1.47
C GLN A 201 -21.80 -10.91 1.74
N THR A 202 -22.44 -9.98 2.48
CA THR A 202 -21.87 -8.68 2.80
C THR A 202 -20.59 -8.81 3.61
N PHE A 203 -20.65 -9.60 4.68
CA PHE A 203 -19.52 -9.82 5.57
C PHE A 203 -18.36 -10.52 4.86
N SER A 204 -18.64 -11.60 4.12
CA SER A 204 -17.61 -12.39 3.43
C SER A 204 -16.84 -11.55 2.40
N ALA A 205 -17.57 -10.78 1.59
CA ALA A 205 -17.02 -9.92 0.56
C ALA A 205 -16.17 -8.77 1.14
N ALA A 206 -16.71 -8.07 2.14
CA ALA A 206 -16.02 -6.97 2.80
C ALA A 206 -14.77 -7.47 3.54
N ASN A 207 -14.85 -8.61 4.23
CA ASN A 207 -13.72 -9.20 4.94
C ASN A 207 -12.56 -9.57 4.02
N SER A 208 -12.83 -10.10 2.83
CA SER A 208 -11.79 -10.36 1.83
C SER A 208 -11.05 -9.07 1.42
N ALA A 209 -11.80 -7.97 1.23
CA ALA A 209 -11.24 -6.67 0.89
C ALA A 209 -10.46 -6.04 2.07
N PHE A 210 -10.92 -6.22 3.33
CA PHE A 210 -10.21 -5.76 4.53
C PHE A 210 -8.80 -6.32 4.67
N LEU A 211 -8.59 -7.56 4.20
CA LEU A 211 -7.30 -8.23 4.30
C LEU A 211 -6.37 -7.91 3.12
N THR A 212 -6.92 -7.84 1.91
CA THR A 212 -6.12 -7.70 0.69
C THR A 212 -5.71 -6.27 0.38
N MET A 213 -6.61 -5.30 0.59
CA MET A 213 -6.39 -3.92 0.20
C MET A 213 -5.24 -3.22 0.97
N PRO A 214 -5.10 -3.38 2.31
CA PRO A 214 -3.99 -2.77 3.04
C PRO A 214 -2.61 -3.27 2.61
N LEU A 215 -2.51 -4.50 2.09
CA LEU A 215 -1.26 -5.07 1.58
C LEU A 215 -0.84 -4.46 0.24
N GLU A 216 -1.81 -3.93 -0.53
CA GLU A 216 -1.54 -3.34 -1.84
C GLU A 216 -1.21 -1.86 -1.78
N ILE A 217 -1.78 -1.12 -0.83
CA ILE A 217 -1.58 0.33 -0.70
C ILE A 217 -0.10 0.74 -0.70
N PRO A 218 0.82 0.09 0.06
CA PRO A 218 2.23 0.47 0.07
C PRO A 218 2.92 0.30 -1.30
N ILE A 219 2.52 -0.72 -2.06
CA ILE A 219 3.02 -0.96 -3.42
C ILE A 219 2.54 0.17 -4.33
N VAL A 220 1.26 0.52 -4.23
CA VAL A 220 0.64 1.58 -5.03
C VAL A 220 1.25 2.94 -4.71
N GLU A 221 1.48 3.25 -3.43
CA GLU A 221 2.14 4.49 -3.02
C GLU A 221 3.55 4.59 -3.59
N ARG A 222 4.32 3.49 -3.56
CA ARG A 222 5.65 3.44 -4.17
C ARG A 222 5.59 3.64 -5.69
N GLU A 223 4.70 2.95 -6.39
CA GLU A 223 4.56 3.04 -7.84
C GLU A 223 4.04 4.41 -8.30
N TYR A 224 3.12 5.00 -7.53
CA TYR A 224 2.59 6.35 -7.76
C TYR A 224 3.66 7.43 -7.54
N ASN A 225 4.41 7.34 -6.44
CA ASN A 225 5.51 8.29 -6.14
C ASN A 225 6.66 8.18 -7.13
N ALA A 226 6.88 6.98 -7.72
CA ALA A 226 7.80 6.78 -8.83
C ALA A 226 7.27 7.33 -10.18
N GLY A 227 6.03 7.81 -10.22
CA GLY A 227 5.43 8.42 -11.42
C GLY A 227 5.03 7.42 -12.51
N LEU A 228 4.84 6.13 -12.16
CA LEU A 228 4.56 5.06 -13.14
C LEU A 228 3.15 5.11 -13.72
N TYR A 229 2.14 5.46 -12.92
CA TYR A 229 0.75 5.55 -13.35
C TYR A 229 -0.08 6.54 -12.51
N ARG A 230 -1.26 6.90 -13.00
CA ARG A 230 -2.24 7.72 -12.26
C ARG A 230 -3.06 6.88 -11.29
N LEU A 231 -3.37 7.41 -10.11
CA LEU A 231 -4.13 6.70 -9.07
C LEU A 231 -5.53 6.26 -9.54
N PHE A 232 -6.23 7.12 -10.29
CA PHE A 232 -7.53 6.77 -10.88
C PHE A 232 -7.44 5.57 -11.84
N ALA A 233 -6.38 5.50 -12.66
CA ALA A 233 -6.19 4.39 -13.60
C ALA A 233 -6.01 3.07 -12.85
N TRP A 234 -5.24 3.09 -11.75
CA TRP A 234 -5.10 1.92 -10.88
C TRP A 234 -6.41 1.50 -10.23
N TYR A 235 -7.17 2.45 -9.65
CA TYR A 235 -8.43 2.14 -8.97
C TYR A 235 -9.45 1.51 -9.93
N PHE A 236 -9.61 2.10 -11.11
CA PHE A 236 -10.52 1.59 -12.13
C PHE A 236 -10.13 0.18 -12.60
N VAL A 237 -8.83 -0.03 -12.88
CA VAL A 237 -8.32 -1.33 -13.32
C VAL A 237 -8.44 -2.39 -12.24
N LYS A 238 -8.18 -2.04 -10.98
CA LYS A 238 -8.38 -2.94 -9.84
C LYS A 238 -9.81 -3.45 -9.81
N ASN A 239 -10.79 -2.54 -9.83
CA ASN A 239 -12.20 -2.91 -9.79
C ASN A 239 -12.61 -3.76 -11.01
N MET A 240 -12.20 -3.36 -12.23
CA MET A 240 -12.48 -4.12 -13.46
C MET A 240 -11.84 -5.53 -13.46
N SER A 241 -10.61 -5.65 -12.96
CA SER A 241 -9.88 -6.93 -12.95
C SER A 241 -10.47 -7.94 -11.96
N GLU A 242 -11.07 -7.45 -10.86
CA GLU A 242 -11.71 -8.28 -9.84
C GLU A 242 -13.19 -8.56 -10.13
N LEU A 243 -13.79 -7.87 -11.11
CA LEU A 243 -15.20 -8.04 -11.48
C LEU A 243 -15.57 -9.51 -11.79
N PRO A 244 -14.76 -10.29 -12.55
CA PRO A 244 -15.07 -11.71 -12.78
C PRO A 244 -15.19 -12.52 -11.49
N THR A 245 -14.29 -12.29 -10.53
CA THR A 245 -14.35 -12.94 -9.21
C THR A 245 -15.51 -12.43 -8.36
N GLN A 246 -15.88 -11.14 -8.49
CA GLN A 246 -17.05 -10.57 -7.82
C GLN A 246 -18.38 -11.11 -8.35
N VAL A 247 -18.43 -11.61 -9.59
CA VAL A 247 -19.60 -12.28 -10.16
C VAL A 247 -19.59 -13.77 -9.84
N LEU A 248 -18.44 -14.42 -9.97
CA LEU A 248 -18.33 -15.88 -9.82
C LEU A 248 -18.54 -16.36 -8.39
N MET A 249 -17.95 -15.69 -7.39
CA MET A 249 -18.04 -16.13 -5.99
C MET A 249 -19.47 -16.13 -5.44
N PRO A 250 -20.29 -15.08 -5.67
CA PRO A 250 -21.69 -15.11 -5.24
C PRO A 250 -22.54 -16.14 -5.98
N VAL A 251 -22.21 -16.46 -7.24
CA VAL A 251 -22.89 -17.54 -7.98
C VAL A 251 -22.61 -18.90 -7.34
N ILE A 252 -21.35 -19.18 -6.99
CA ILE A 252 -20.96 -20.43 -6.30
C ILE A 252 -21.71 -20.59 -4.97
N PHE A 253 -21.91 -19.49 -4.24
CA PHE A 253 -22.66 -19.50 -2.98
C PHE A 253 -24.18 -19.62 -3.19
N PHE A 254 -24.77 -18.78 -4.02
CA PHE A 254 -26.22 -18.62 -4.09
C PHE A 254 -26.92 -19.74 -4.87
N VAL A 255 -26.28 -20.30 -5.92
CA VAL A 255 -26.90 -21.36 -6.73
C VAL A 255 -27.29 -22.58 -5.90
N PRO A 256 -26.39 -23.21 -5.11
CA PRO A 256 -26.78 -24.32 -4.24
C PRO A 256 -27.83 -23.91 -3.19
N THR A 257 -27.65 -22.75 -2.56
CA THR A 257 -28.57 -22.28 -1.52
C THR A 257 -29.98 -22.06 -2.06
N TYR A 258 -30.14 -21.51 -3.27
CA TYR A 258 -31.44 -21.29 -3.88
C TYR A 258 -32.24 -22.59 -4.05
N PHE A 259 -31.60 -23.64 -4.57
CA PHE A 259 -32.23 -24.93 -4.79
C PHE A 259 -32.48 -25.72 -3.50
N LEU A 260 -31.56 -25.66 -2.54
CA LEU A 260 -31.71 -26.36 -1.25
C LEU A 260 -32.83 -25.73 -0.39
N VAL A 261 -32.88 -24.40 -0.34
CA VAL A 261 -33.91 -23.65 0.40
C VAL A 261 -35.29 -23.85 -0.22
N GLY A 262 -35.37 -24.08 -1.54
CA GLY A 262 -36.63 -24.30 -2.24
C GLY A 262 -37.43 -23.00 -2.46
N ILE A 263 -36.74 -21.89 -2.74
CA ILE A 263 -37.35 -20.55 -2.87
C ILE A 263 -38.47 -20.51 -3.93
N GLY A 264 -38.33 -21.26 -5.03
CA GLY A 264 -39.32 -21.32 -6.10
C GLY A 264 -39.42 -20.00 -6.91
N GLY A 265 -40.51 -19.81 -7.66
CA GLY A 265 -40.73 -18.55 -8.41
C GLY A 265 -40.24 -18.53 -9.86
N GLY A 266 -39.80 -19.66 -10.41
CA GLY A 266 -39.36 -19.77 -11.81
C GLY A 266 -37.95 -19.20 -12.07
N PHE A 267 -37.56 -19.14 -13.35
CA PHE A 267 -36.21 -18.71 -13.74
C PHE A 267 -36.01 -17.20 -13.61
N ASP A 268 -37.06 -16.41 -13.81
CA ASP A 268 -36.97 -14.94 -13.76
C ASP A 268 -36.65 -14.45 -12.33
N VAL A 269 -37.30 -15.02 -11.31
CA VAL A 269 -37.02 -14.71 -9.89
C VAL A 269 -35.61 -15.13 -9.50
N PHE A 270 -35.16 -16.31 -9.96
CA PHE A 270 -33.79 -16.76 -9.73
C PHE A 270 -32.76 -15.75 -10.26
N ILE A 271 -32.91 -15.30 -11.51
CA ILE A 271 -31.99 -14.34 -12.13
C ILE A 271 -32.03 -12.99 -11.41
N ALA A 272 -33.21 -12.49 -11.04
CA ALA A 272 -33.36 -11.24 -10.31
C ALA A 272 -32.65 -11.31 -8.94
N MET A 273 -32.86 -12.39 -8.18
CA MET A 273 -32.19 -12.58 -6.90
C MET A 273 -30.68 -12.74 -7.05
N GLN A 274 -30.23 -13.51 -8.04
CA GLN A 274 -28.80 -13.69 -8.31
C GLN A 274 -28.13 -12.35 -8.65
N ALA A 275 -28.79 -11.49 -9.42
CA ALA A 275 -28.30 -10.15 -9.73
C ALA A 275 -28.19 -9.28 -8.48
N ILE A 276 -29.20 -9.30 -7.60
CA ILE A 276 -29.18 -8.56 -6.32
C ILE A 276 -28.00 -9.03 -5.45
N ILE A 277 -27.79 -10.34 -5.31
CA ILE A 277 -26.68 -10.88 -4.52
C ILE A 277 -25.31 -10.47 -5.10
N ILE A 278 -25.16 -10.40 -6.43
CA ILE A 278 -23.94 -9.89 -7.07
C ILE A 278 -23.74 -8.40 -6.78
N LEU A 279 -24.79 -7.59 -6.85
CA LEU A 279 -24.73 -6.15 -6.55
C LEU A 279 -24.37 -5.89 -5.08
N ILE A 280 -24.96 -6.64 -4.15
CA ILE A 280 -24.63 -6.59 -2.73
C ILE A 280 -23.15 -6.96 -2.52
N ASN A 281 -22.67 -8.00 -3.19
CA ASN A 281 -21.25 -8.38 -3.15
C ASN A 281 -20.33 -7.24 -3.62
N SER A 282 -20.62 -6.62 -4.76
CA SER A 282 -19.84 -5.50 -5.27
C SER A 282 -19.88 -4.28 -4.35
N CYS A 283 -21.05 -3.96 -3.76
CA CYS A 283 -21.17 -2.88 -2.78
C CYS A 283 -20.31 -3.15 -1.54
N SER A 284 -20.30 -4.39 -1.07
CA SER A 284 -19.54 -4.84 0.10
C SER A 284 -18.03 -4.81 -0.12
N VAL A 285 -17.57 -5.16 -1.33
CA VAL A 285 -16.16 -4.95 -1.73
C VAL A 285 -15.82 -3.46 -1.73
N GLY A 286 -16.71 -2.60 -2.23
CA GLY A 286 -16.54 -1.14 -2.19
C GLY A 286 -16.41 -0.59 -0.77
N LEU A 287 -17.28 -1.03 0.15
CA LEU A 287 -17.18 -0.73 1.58
C LEU A 287 -15.82 -1.21 2.14
N GLY A 288 -15.43 -2.42 1.76
CA GLY A 288 -14.14 -3.02 2.03
C GLY A 288 -12.95 -2.11 1.69
N TYR A 289 -12.95 -1.55 0.48
CA TYR A 289 -11.91 -0.64 0.01
C TYR A 289 -11.87 0.67 0.81
N VAL A 290 -13.02 1.25 1.12
CA VAL A 290 -13.10 2.50 1.90
C VAL A 290 -12.49 2.30 3.28
N VAL A 291 -12.94 1.27 4.01
CA VAL A 291 -12.45 0.97 5.36
C VAL A 291 -10.96 0.66 5.35
N SER A 292 -10.51 -0.13 4.37
CA SER A 292 -9.09 -0.48 4.22
C SER A 292 -8.21 0.70 3.85
N GLY A 293 -8.73 1.63 3.06
CA GLY A 293 -8.05 2.86 2.69
C GLY A 293 -7.82 3.79 3.88
N ILE A 294 -8.78 3.82 4.82
CA ILE A 294 -8.69 4.59 6.06
C ILE A 294 -7.73 3.93 7.06
N SER A 295 -7.85 2.62 7.30
CA SER A 295 -7.09 1.94 8.34
C SER A 295 -5.64 1.66 7.96
N ARG A 296 -5.38 1.38 6.67
CA ARG A 296 -4.07 1.01 6.10
C ARG A 296 -3.34 -0.11 6.86
N ARG A 297 -4.05 -0.93 7.64
CA ARG A 297 -3.51 -2.01 8.46
C ARG A 297 -4.45 -3.21 8.43
N VAL A 298 -3.90 -4.39 8.13
CA VAL A 298 -4.64 -5.66 8.01
C VAL A 298 -5.30 -6.07 9.32
N GLU A 299 -4.72 -5.71 10.46
CA GLU A 299 -5.25 -6.02 11.80
C GLU A 299 -6.42 -5.13 12.20
N ILE A 300 -6.42 -3.87 11.73
CA ILE A 300 -7.40 -2.86 12.16
C ILE A 300 -8.59 -2.80 11.21
N ALA A 301 -8.38 -3.04 9.90
CA ALA A 301 -9.44 -2.95 8.89
C ALA A 301 -10.67 -3.83 9.23
N PRO A 302 -10.52 -5.11 9.62
CA PRO A 302 -11.68 -5.94 9.96
C PRO A 302 -12.43 -5.44 11.18
N ILE A 303 -11.73 -4.92 12.20
CA ILE A 303 -12.35 -4.41 13.43
C ILE A 303 -13.27 -3.23 13.11
N ILE A 304 -12.76 -2.25 12.35
CA ILE A 304 -13.55 -1.10 11.89
C ILE A 304 -14.69 -1.56 10.98
N GLY A 305 -14.41 -2.53 10.10
CA GLY A 305 -15.37 -3.12 9.20
C GLY A 305 -16.58 -3.72 9.92
N VAL A 306 -16.36 -4.57 10.93
CA VAL A 306 -17.43 -5.16 11.74
C VAL A 306 -18.21 -4.08 12.49
N MET A 307 -17.52 -3.06 13.01
CA MET A 307 -18.17 -1.93 13.69
C MET A 307 -19.14 -1.16 12.77
N ILE A 308 -18.89 -1.11 11.46
CA ILE A 308 -19.78 -0.47 10.47
C ILE A 308 -20.88 -1.43 9.98
N ILE A 309 -20.53 -2.69 9.73
CA ILE A 309 -21.48 -3.69 9.21
C ILE A 309 -22.54 -4.05 10.27
N LEU A 310 -22.19 -4.05 11.56
CA LEU A 310 -23.12 -4.40 12.63
C LEU A 310 -24.34 -3.46 12.70
N PRO A 311 -24.19 -2.11 12.70
CA PRO A 311 -25.31 -1.21 12.52
C PRO A 311 -26.13 -1.48 11.24
N PHE A 312 -25.49 -1.71 10.11
CA PHE A 312 -26.19 -2.03 8.85
C PHE A 312 -27.04 -3.30 8.95
N MET A 313 -26.56 -4.30 9.68
CA MET A 313 -27.29 -5.52 10.00
C MET A 313 -28.50 -5.23 10.91
N LEU A 314 -28.33 -4.44 11.97
CA LEU A 314 -29.42 -4.08 12.90
C LEU A 314 -30.56 -3.35 12.18
N PHE A 315 -30.23 -2.44 11.28
CA PHE A 315 -31.18 -1.64 10.51
C PHE A 315 -31.55 -2.26 9.15
N GLY A 316 -31.22 -3.54 8.93
CA GLY A 316 -31.49 -4.28 7.71
C GLY A 316 -32.95 -4.72 7.51
N GLY A 317 -33.87 -4.28 8.37
CA GLY A 317 -35.32 -4.49 8.22
C GLY A 317 -35.90 -5.76 8.83
N LEU A 318 -35.06 -6.75 9.22
CA LEU A 318 -35.53 -7.96 9.93
C LEU A 318 -35.51 -7.80 11.46
N LEU A 319 -34.41 -7.27 12.02
CA LEU A 319 -34.23 -7.16 13.47
C LEU A 319 -35.01 -6.00 14.07
N ILE A 320 -35.09 -4.89 13.34
CA ILE A 320 -35.90 -3.73 13.64
C ILE A 320 -36.68 -3.41 12.38
N ASN A 321 -38.00 -3.28 12.50
CA ASN A 321 -38.83 -2.84 11.38
C ASN A 321 -38.40 -1.44 10.95
N SER A 322 -38.48 -1.16 9.65
CA SER A 322 -38.07 0.15 9.13
C SER A 322 -38.88 1.31 9.73
N GLU A 323 -40.14 1.07 10.08
CA GLU A 323 -41.07 2.04 10.67
C GLU A 323 -40.81 2.31 12.16
N ASP A 324 -40.26 1.34 12.89
CA ASP A 324 -39.99 1.41 14.33
C ASP A 324 -38.59 1.99 14.64
N THR A 325 -37.87 2.46 13.61
CA THR A 325 -36.52 2.99 13.81
C THR A 325 -36.56 4.42 14.34
N PRO A 326 -35.86 4.72 15.44
CA PRO A 326 -35.84 6.06 15.99
C PRO A 326 -35.30 7.10 15.00
N ASP A 327 -35.91 8.29 14.95
CA ASP A 327 -35.62 9.37 13.99
C ASP A 327 -34.12 9.69 13.84
N TYR A 328 -33.36 9.59 14.93
CA TYR A 328 -31.92 9.85 14.96
C TYR A 328 -31.06 8.81 14.22
N PHE A 329 -31.57 7.60 13.96
CA PHE A 329 -30.87 6.53 13.23
C PHE A 329 -31.48 6.19 11.87
N VAL A 330 -32.58 6.85 11.47
CA VAL A 330 -33.27 6.60 10.19
C VAL A 330 -32.34 6.72 8.98
N TRP A 331 -31.36 7.63 9.00
CA TRP A 331 -30.41 7.82 7.90
C TRP A 331 -29.52 6.58 7.64
N ILE A 332 -29.23 5.76 8.66
CA ILE A 332 -28.40 4.55 8.52
C ILE A 332 -29.07 3.54 7.60
N GLN A 333 -30.40 3.42 7.69
CA GLN A 333 -31.17 2.55 6.83
C GLN A 333 -31.01 2.88 5.35
N TYR A 334 -30.93 4.17 5.00
CA TYR A 334 -30.83 4.59 3.59
C TYR A 334 -29.46 4.34 2.98
N ILE A 335 -28.43 4.19 3.82
CA ILE A 335 -27.05 3.92 3.41
C ILE A 335 -26.76 2.41 3.43
N SER A 336 -27.46 1.64 4.28
CA SER A 336 -27.24 0.20 4.48
C SER A 336 -27.54 -0.60 3.20
N PRO A 337 -26.54 -1.26 2.59
CA PRO A 337 -26.78 -2.15 1.45
C PRO A 337 -27.58 -3.40 1.84
N ILE A 338 -27.61 -3.76 3.13
CA ILE A 338 -28.32 -4.95 3.65
C ILE A 338 -29.84 -4.74 3.61
N LYS A 339 -30.31 -3.49 3.65
CA LYS A 339 -31.75 -3.17 3.59
C LYS A 339 -32.33 -3.33 2.19
N TYR A 340 -31.54 -3.03 1.16
CA TYR A 340 -31.97 -3.01 -0.25
C TYR A 340 -31.81 -4.39 -0.89
#